data_AF-A0A3L7SZ32-F1
#
_entry.id   AF-A0A3L7SZ32-F1
#
_cell.length_a   1.000
_cell.length_b   1.000
_cell.length_c   1.000
_cell.angle_alpha   90.00
_cell.angle_beta   90.00
_cell.angle_gamma   90.00
#
_symmetry.space_group_name_H-M   'P 1'
#
loop_
_entity.id
_entity.type
_entity.pdbx_description
1 polymer ?
#
loop_
_entity_poly.entity_id
_entity_poly.type
_entity_poly.pdbx_seq_one_letter_code
_entity_poly.pdbx_strand_id
1 'polypeptide(L)'
;MSTIPNTGTVTFTIKSVPQSAGGFRTVERLMRLERSAQRTLKKLQHKRMTQLNEWRPRAGREWLVRVRCTRLVRVAAGQSFTIQVTPQLSKDIASVATHLDFKCI
;
A
#
# COMPACT_ATOMS: atom_id res chain seq x y z
N MET A 1 -9.29 23.21 12.28
CA MET A 1 -8.84 21.87 11.87
C MET A 1 -9.66 21.47 10.65
N SER A 2 -9.02 21.17 9.52
CA SER A 2 -9.72 20.72 8.33
C SER A 2 -10.31 19.34 8.59
N THR A 3 -11.64 19.22 8.46
CA THR A 3 -12.36 17.96 8.65
C THR A 3 -11.91 16.98 7.58
N ILE A 4 -11.33 15.85 7.98
CA ILE A 4 -10.92 14.80 7.06
C ILE A 4 -12.18 14.26 6.36
N PRO A 5 -12.20 14.19 5.02
CA PRO A 5 -13.34 13.64 4.29
C PRO A 5 -13.57 12.17 4.66
N ASN A 6 -14.80 11.82 5.05
CA ASN A 6 -15.18 10.44 5.40
C ASN A 6 -15.56 9.58 4.19
N THR A 7 -15.80 10.21 3.05
CA THR A 7 -16.18 9.58 1.78
C THR A 7 -15.61 10.37 0.60
N GLY A 8 -15.45 9.71 -0.54
CA GLY A 8 -15.08 10.35 -1.81
C GLY A 8 -13.64 10.10 -2.26
N THR A 9 -13.27 10.68 -3.40
CA THR A 9 -11.92 10.54 -3.97
C THR A 9 -11.01 11.61 -3.39
N VAL A 10 -9.95 11.21 -2.72
CA VAL A 10 -9.06 12.14 -2.03
C VAL A 10 -7.62 11.83 -2.38
N THR A 11 -6.87 12.89 -2.71
CA THR A 11 -5.43 12.80 -2.89
C THR A 11 -4.75 13.24 -1.61
N PHE A 12 -3.93 12.35 -1.06
CA PHE A 12 -3.12 12.63 0.12
C PHE A 12 -1.67 12.85 -0.30
N THR A 13 -1.01 13.80 0.35
CA THR A 13 0.42 14.07 0.20
C THR A 13 1.09 13.85 1.55
N ILE A 14 2.17 13.08 1.56
CA ILE A 14 2.91 12.76 2.78
C ILE A 14 3.77 13.97 3.15
N LYS A 15 3.40 14.66 4.23
CA LYS A 15 4.15 15.80 4.78
C LYS A 15 5.42 15.33 5.49
N SER A 16 5.30 14.30 6.32
CA SER A 16 6.41 13.72 7.06
C SER A 16 6.23 12.22 7.23
N VAL A 17 7.33 11.48 7.32
CA VAL A 17 7.28 10.03 7.53
C VAL A 17 7.07 9.74 9.02
N PRO A 18 6.04 8.96 9.40
CA PRO A 18 5.82 8.58 10.79
C PRO A 18 7.03 7.79 11.33
N GLN A 19 7.53 8.17 12.50
CA GLN A 19 8.62 7.45 13.17
C GLN A 19 8.13 6.14 13.82
N SER A 20 6.85 6.08 14.19
CA SER A 20 6.26 4.88 14.77
C SER A 20 6.07 3.80 13.71
N ALA A 21 6.43 2.56 14.06
CA ALA A 21 6.26 1.42 13.15
C ALA A 21 4.78 1.20 12.76
N GLY A 22 3.86 1.48 13.68
CA GLY A 22 2.42 1.43 13.43
C GLY A 22 1.98 2.46 12.40
N GLY A 23 2.34 3.73 12.59
CA GLY A 23 2.01 4.81 11.67
C GLY A 23 2.60 4.58 10.28
N PHE A 24 3.87 4.13 10.22
CA PHE A 24 4.53 3.80 8.96
C PHE A 24 3.75 2.73 8.17
N ARG A 25 3.36 1.63 8.83
CA ARG A 25 2.60 0.54 8.21
C ARG A 25 1.20 0.99 7.78
N THR A 26 0.57 1.88 8.54
CA THR A 26 -0.74 2.45 8.18
C THR A 26 -0.63 3.28 6.90
N VAL A 27 0.37 4.17 6.79
CA VAL A 27 0.60 4.95 5.55
C VAL A 27 0.93 4.02 4.38
N GLU A 28 1.82 3.05 4.57
CA GLU A 28 2.16 2.06 3.53
C GLU A 28 0.91 1.30 3.05
N ARG A 29 -0.01 0.93 3.96
CA ARG A 29 -1.27 0.27 3.62
C ARG A 29 -2.20 1.19 2.85
N LEU A 30 -2.36 2.45 3.26
CA LEU A 30 -3.18 3.42 2.54
C LEU A 30 -2.68 3.65 1.13
N MET A 31 -1.36 3.83 0.94
CA MET A 31 -0.74 3.95 -0.38
C MET A 31 -0.98 2.70 -1.26
N ARG A 32 -0.98 1.49 -0.68
CA ARG A 32 -1.27 0.24 -1.42
C ARG A 32 -2.72 0.12 -1.87
N LEU A 33 -3.65 0.90 -1.32
CA LEU A 33 -5.05 0.93 -1.76
C LEU A 33 -5.25 1.75 -3.05
N GLU A 34 -4.26 2.53 -3.47
CA GLU A 34 -4.32 3.23 -4.74
C GLU A 34 -4.55 2.25 -5.91
N ARG A 35 -5.47 2.58 -6.82
CA ARG A 35 -5.85 1.69 -7.94
C ARG A 35 -4.65 1.32 -8.82
N SER A 36 -3.74 2.25 -9.07
CA SER A 36 -2.51 2.04 -9.86
C SER A 36 -1.59 1.01 -9.18
N ALA A 37 -1.40 1.13 -7.86
CA ALA A 37 -0.62 0.22 -7.04
C ALA A 37 -1.26 -1.19 -7.03
N GLN A 38 -2.57 -1.28 -6.82
CA GLN A 38 -3.29 -2.55 -6.83
C GLN A 38 -3.17 -3.30 -8.17
N ARG A 39 -3.32 -2.59 -9.29
CA ARG A 39 -3.15 -3.17 -10.64
C ARG A 39 -1.75 -3.75 -10.82
N THR A 40 -0.73 -2.99 -10.42
CA THR A 40 0.67 -3.42 -10.52
C THR A 40 0.96 -4.62 -9.61
N LEU A 41 0.46 -4.60 -8.37
CA LEU A 41 0.59 -5.74 -7.44
C LEU A 41 -0.05 -7.01 -7.99
N LYS A 42 -1.23 -6.92 -8.62
CA LYS A 42 -1.89 -8.05 -9.28
C LYS A 42 -1.05 -8.61 -10.44
N LYS A 43 -0.49 -7.73 -11.29
CA LYS A 43 0.42 -8.14 -12.38
C LYS A 43 1.68 -8.83 -11.85
N LEU A 44 2.28 -8.29 -10.79
CA LEU A 44 3.46 -8.87 -10.15
C LEU A 44 3.16 -10.22 -9.50
N GLN A 45 1.99 -10.39 -8.90
CA GLN A 45 1.55 -11.68 -8.37
C GLN A 45 1.42 -12.72 -9.48
N HIS A 46 0.74 -12.37 -10.58
CA HIS A 46 0.59 -13.27 -11.72
C HIS A 46 1.95 -13.68 -12.27
N LYS A 47 2.87 -12.73 -12.50
CA LYS A 47 4.23 -13.01 -12.98
C LYS A 47 5.01 -13.94 -12.04
N ARG A 48 4.84 -13.78 -10.72
CA ARG A 48 5.48 -14.71 -9.76
C ARG A 48 4.96 -16.12 -9.92
N MET A 49 3.65 -16.29 -10.05
CA MET A 49 3.04 -17.62 -10.18
C MET A 49 3.40 -18.31 -11.49
N THR A 50 3.50 -17.58 -12.60
CA THR A 50 3.69 -18.17 -13.92
C THR A 50 5.15 -18.31 -14.35
N GLN A 51 6.04 -17.41 -13.90
CA GLN A 51 7.39 -17.32 -14.46
C GLN A 51 8.51 -17.38 -13.42
N LEU A 52 8.29 -16.87 -12.20
CA LEU A 52 9.40 -16.68 -11.24
C LEU A 52 9.46 -17.75 -10.17
N ASN A 53 8.32 -18.31 -9.75
CA ASN A 53 8.34 -19.41 -8.80
C ASN A 53 8.88 -20.66 -9.49
N GLU A 54 9.77 -21.35 -8.80
CA GLU A 54 10.47 -22.52 -9.35
C GLU A 54 10.04 -23.76 -8.59
N TRP A 55 9.79 -24.86 -9.30
CA TRP A 55 9.64 -26.17 -8.69
C TRP A 55 11.03 -26.78 -8.48
N ARG A 56 11.33 -27.19 -7.24
CA ARG A 56 12.61 -27.84 -6.91
C ARG A 56 12.35 -29.17 -6.21
N PRO A 57 13.08 -30.24 -6.57
CA PRO A 57 12.96 -31.52 -5.90
C PRO A 57 13.55 -31.45 -4.47
N ARG A 58 12.84 -32.03 -3.51
CA ARG A 58 13.29 -32.23 -2.13
C ARG A 58 12.73 -33.56 -1.62
N ALA A 59 13.63 -34.48 -1.24
CA ALA A 59 13.29 -35.82 -0.74
C ALA A 59 12.31 -36.59 -1.67
N GLY A 60 12.59 -36.60 -2.98
CA GLY A 60 11.78 -37.31 -3.97
C GLY A 60 10.41 -36.68 -4.29
N ARG A 61 10.12 -35.46 -3.81
CA ARG A 61 8.91 -34.70 -4.15
C ARG A 61 9.26 -33.33 -4.71
N GLU A 62 8.43 -32.80 -5.59
CA GLU A 62 8.56 -31.43 -6.09
C GLU A 62 7.93 -30.43 -5.12
N TRP A 63 8.68 -29.37 -4.80
CA TRP A 63 8.22 -28.29 -3.92
C TRP A 63 8.33 -26.94 -4.64
N LEU A 64 7.29 -26.13 -4.54
CA LEU A 64 7.28 -24.78 -5.09
C LEU A 64 8.11 -23.83 -4.21
N VAL A 65 9.22 -23.36 -4.73
CA VAL A 65 10.03 -22.29 -4.13
C VAL A 65 9.47 -20.95 -4.59
N ARG A 66 9.00 -20.16 -3.61
CA ARG A 66 8.39 -18.85 -3.87
C ARG A 66 9.41 -17.73 -3.82
N VAL A 67 9.45 -16.91 -4.85
CA VAL A 67 10.30 -15.72 -4.89
C VAL A 67 9.75 -14.63 -3.99
N ARG A 68 10.63 -13.82 -3.39
CA ARG A 68 10.28 -12.69 -2.53
C ARG A 68 9.34 -11.72 -3.26
N CYS A 69 8.25 -11.34 -2.61
CA CYS A 69 7.31 -10.34 -3.12
C CYS A 69 8.01 -8.97 -3.28
N THR A 70 7.83 -8.36 -4.45
CA THR A 70 8.30 -7.00 -4.72
C THR A 70 7.61 -5.98 -3.82
N ARG A 71 8.40 -5.08 -3.22
CA ARG A 71 7.89 -3.94 -2.45
C ARG A 71 7.65 -2.77 -3.41
N LEU A 72 6.40 -2.59 -3.82
CA LEU A 72 6.03 -1.57 -4.81
C LEU A 72 5.98 -0.16 -4.22
N VAL A 73 5.46 -0.04 -3.01
CA VAL A 73 5.20 1.24 -2.36
C VAL A 73 6.36 1.61 -1.46
N ARG A 74 6.77 2.87 -1.52
CA ARG A 74 7.76 3.46 -0.62
C ARG A 74 7.15 4.70 0.05
N VAL A 75 7.09 4.67 1.38
CA VAL A 75 6.67 5.81 2.19
C VAL A 75 7.83 6.81 2.25
N ALA A 76 7.67 7.96 1.61
CA ALA A 76 8.64 9.05 1.61
C ALA A 76 7.91 10.39 1.62
N ALA A 77 8.50 11.40 2.25
CA ALA A 77 7.95 12.75 2.26
C ALA A 77 7.86 13.30 0.82
N GLY A 78 6.79 14.04 0.53
CA GLY A 78 6.50 14.59 -0.79
C GLY A 78 5.81 13.61 -1.76
N GLN A 79 5.69 12.33 -1.43
CA GLN A 79 4.91 11.38 -2.25
C GLN A 79 3.41 11.64 -2.06
N SER A 80 2.67 11.53 -3.16
CA SER A 80 1.21 11.62 -3.16
C SER A 80 0.59 10.32 -3.61
N PHE A 81 -0.62 10.06 -3.11
CA PHE A 81 -1.42 8.91 -3.51
C PHE A 81 -2.90 9.25 -3.48
N THR A 82 -3.66 8.67 -4.39
CA THR A 82 -5.11 8.93 -4.50
C THR A 82 -5.89 7.68 -4.14
N ILE A 83 -6.80 7.80 -3.16
CA ILE A 83 -7.66 6.70 -2.73
C ILE A 83 -9.12 7.11 -2.68
N GLN A 84 -9.98 6.12 -2.83
CA GLN A 84 -11.39 6.24 -2.51
C GLN A 84 -11.52 6.07 -0.99
N VAL A 85 -11.86 7.14 -0.29
CA VAL A 85 -12.08 7.08 1.15
C VAL A 85 -13.44 6.43 1.40
N THR A 86 -13.42 5.39 2.21
CA THR A 86 -14.61 4.75 2.76
C THR A 86 -14.68 5.01 4.26
N PRO A 87 -15.86 4.95 4.90
CA PRO A 87 -15.98 5.18 6.34
C PRO A 87 -15.12 4.22 7.17
N GLN A 88 -14.82 3.03 6.65
CA GLN A 88 -13.94 2.04 7.28
C GLN A 88 -12.49 2.53 7.43
N LEU A 89 -12.03 3.37 6.49
CA LEU A 89 -10.67 3.94 6.50
C LEU A 89 -10.56 5.18 7.38
N SER A 90 -11.67 5.74 7.87
CA SER A 90 -11.69 6.98 8.67
C SER A 90 -10.77 6.91 9.89
N LYS A 91 -10.79 5.81 10.64
CA LYS A 91 -9.94 5.60 11.82
C LYS A 91 -8.45 5.53 11.46
N ASP A 92 -8.14 4.86 10.36
CA ASP A 92 -6.76 4.74 9.87
C ASP A 92 -6.22 6.10 9.46
N ILE A 93 -7.00 6.86 8.68
CA ILE A 93 -6.62 8.20 8.21
C ILE A 93 -6.51 9.16 9.41
N ALA A 94 -7.44 9.11 10.36
CA ALA A 94 -7.37 9.92 11.58
C ALA A 94 -6.10 9.64 12.39
N SER A 95 -5.67 8.38 12.48
CA SER A 95 -4.46 7.99 13.19
C SER A 95 -3.18 8.60 12.60
N VAL A 96 -3.13 8.81 11.28
CA VAL A 96 -1.96 9.36 10.57
C VAL A 96 -2.16 10.78 10.06
N ALA A 97 -3.25 11.44 10.45
CA ALA A 97 -3.66 12.74 9.93
C ALA A 97 -2.59 13.83 10.10
N THR A 98 -1.83 13.80 11.20
CA THR A 98 -0.74 14.76 11.46
C THR A 98 0.37 14.71 10.41
N HIS A 99 0.50 13.59 9.69
CA HIS A 99 1.54 13.34 8.71
C HIS A 99 1.07 13.51 7.25
N LEU A 100 -0.21 13.78 7.02
CA LEU A 100 -0.82 13.83 5.69
C LEU A 100 -1.48 15.19 5.45
N ASP A 101 -1.15 15.80 4.32
CA ASP A 101 -1.96 16.87 3.74
C ASP A 101 -2.93 16.24 2.72
N PHE A 102 -4.10 16.84 2.52
CA PHE A 102 -5.09 16.30 1.60
C PHE A 102 -5.70 17.35 0.69
N LYS A 103 -6.09 16.90 -0.51
CA LYS A 103 -6.86 17.66 -1.49
C LYS A 103 -8.00 16.79 -2.00
N CYS A 104 -9.23 17.27 -1.83
CA CYS A 104 -10.39 16.65 -2.46
C CYS A 104 -10.37 16.93 -3.98
N ILE A 105 -10.76 15.91 -4.75
CA ILE A 105 -10.97 16.00 -6.19
C ILE A 105 -12.46 16.23 -6.44
#